data_AF-A0A6M5Y9V9-F1
#
_entry.id   AF-A0A6M5Y9V9-F1
#
_cell.length_a   1.000
_cell.length_b   1.000
_cell.length_c   1.000
_cell.angle_alpha   90.00
_cell.angle_beta   90.00
_cell.angle_gamma   90.00
#
_symmetry.space_group_name_H-M   'P 1'
#
loop_
_entity.id
_entity.type
_entity.pdbx_description
1 polymer ?
#
loop_
_entity_poly.entity_id
_entity_poly.type
_entity_poly.pdbx_seq_one_letter_code
_entity_poly.pdbx_strand_id
1 'polypeptide(L)'
;MKKSLRVTSQWLGGLALLLLVGTVSCQLNAQMGGTPTQADEQVFAQSGHYHDGQFVNGQPTQLMTGGTQLGAMRQLLFHRSPQVNPPGPLPMHSLDSLTLTRPTPGLAQVTWFGHSASLVELAGRRVLLDPVLSIKMGPIRGVAPVRYNPQVPITAEKLPFIDAVLISHDHYDHLDYQTIQTIKDKVGVFCVPLGVGAHFRRWGVADSHIREVSWGIRSSCRGYYSSASPRGTMPVGG
;
A
#
# COMPACT_ATOMS: atom_id res chain seq x y z
N MET A 1 -12.73 -51.10 1.71
CA MET A 1 -12.83 -50.06 0.66
C MET A 1 -13.79 -48.92 1.02
N LYS A 2 -15.07 -49.16 1.37
CA LYS A 2 -16.06 -48.09 1.65
C LYS A 2 -15.73 -47.08 2.78
N LYS A 3 -15.01 -47.50 3.83
CA LYS A 3 -14.58 -46.59 4.93
C LYS A 3 -13.51 -45.58 4.49
N SER A 4 -12.57 -45.98 3.64
CA SER A 4 -11.51 -45.10 3.11
C SER A 4 -12.07 -44.04 2.15
N LEU A 5 -13.07 -44.40 1.34
CA LEU A 5 -13.81 -43.46 0.48
C LEU A 5 -14.60 -42.40 1.27
N ARG A 6 -15.17 -42.76 2.43
CA ARG A 6 -15.88 -41.79 3.30
C ARG A 6 -14.91 -40.82 3.98
N VAL A 7 -13.78 -41.32 4.47
CA VAL A 7 -12.75 -40.49 5.11
C VAL A 7 -12.14 -39.52 4.11
N THR A 8 -11.79 -39.96 2.91
CA THR A 8 -11.28 -39.09 1.84
C THR A 8 -12.31 -38.05 1.40
N SER A 9 -13.58 -38.44 1.25
CA SER A 9 -14.67 -37.49 0.97
C SER A 9 -14.86 -36.44 2.08
N GLN A 10 -14.71 -36.81 3.36
CA GLN A 10 -14.76 -35.88 4.48
C GLN A 10 -13.58 -34.90 4.48
N TRP A 11 -12.37 -35.37 4.17
CA TRP A 11 -11.19 -34.49 4.01
C TRP A 11 -11.35 -33.52 2.84
N LEU A 12 -11.84 -34.00 1.69
CA LEU A 12 -12.11 -33.14 0.53
C LEU A 12 -13.21 -32.12 0.83
N GLY A 13 -14.29 -32.52 1.50
CA GLY A 13 -15.35 -31.62 1.94
C GLY A 13 -14.85 -30.57 2.93
N GLY A 14 -14.01 -30.98 3.89
CA GLY A 14 -13.37 -30.08 4.85
C GLY A 14 -12.43 -29.07 4.17
N LEU A 15 -11.61 -29.51 3.21
CA LEU A 15 -10.73 -28.64 2.43
C LEU A 15 -11.53 -27.63 1.58
N ALA A 16 -12.59 -28.10 0.91
CA ALA A 16 -13.45 -27.23 0.11
C ALA A 16 -14.14 -26.16 0.97
N LEU A 17 -14.62 -26.52 2.17
CA LEU A 17 -15.17 -25.57 3.13
C LEU A 17 -14.11 -24.56 3.59
N LEU A 18 -12.88 -25.01 3.86
CA LEU A 18 -11.77 -24.15 4.26
C LEU A 18 -11.42 -23.12 3.17
N LEU A 19 -11.36 -23.56 1.91
CA LEU A 19 -11.14 -22.67 0.76
C LEU A 19 -12.28 -21.67 0.59
N LEU A 20 -13.54 -22.12 0.71
CA LEU A 20 -14.71 -21.24 0.61
C LEU A 20 -14.72 -20.19 1.73
N VAL A 21 -14.45 -20.59 2.97
CA VAL A 21 -14.36 -19.65 4.10
C VAL A 21 -13.21 -18.67 3.89
N GLY A 22 -12.08 -19.14 3.36
CA GLY A 22 -10.94 -18.29 3.00
C GLY A 22 -11.28 -17.26 1.92
N THR A 23 -11.94 -17.66 0.83
CA THR A 23 -12.30 -16.74 -0.26
C THR A 23 -13.32 -15.70 0.19
N VAL A 24 -14.37 -16.11 0.91
CA VAL A 24 -15.36 -15.19 1.49
C VAL A 24 -14.69 -14.23 2.47
N SER A 25 -13.79 -14.73 3.34
CA SER A 25 -13.07 -13.87 4.29
C SER A 25 -12.21 -12.82 3.59
N CYS A 26 -11.54 -13.16 2.49
CA CYS A 26 -10.79 -12.20 1.68
C CYS A 26 -11.71 -11.18 1.01
N GLN A 27 -12.84 -11.60 0.42
CA GLN A 27 -13.79 -10.71 -0.24
C GLN A 27 -14.47 -9.72 0.72
N LEU A 28 -14.71 -10.15 1.97
CA LEU A 28 -15.29 -9.31 3.02
C LEU A 28 -14.24 -8.42 3.71
N ASN A 29 -12.95 -8.70 3.55
CA ASN A 29 -11.90 -7.89 4.16
C ASN A 29 -11.70 -6.60 3.37
N ALA A 30 -12.18 -5.49 3.92
CA ALA A 30 -12.06 -4.16 3.31
C ALA A 30 -10.60 -3.78 2.96
N GLN A 31 -9.60 -4.31 3.66
CA GLN A 31 -8.19 -4.02 3.38
C GLN A 31 -7.70 -4.56 2.03
N MET A 32 -8.37 -5.55 1.44
CA MET A 32 -8.06 -6.03 0.09
C MET A 32 -8.36 -4.96 -0.99
N GLY A 33 -9.20 -3.98 -0.65
CA GLY A 33 -9.62 -2.91 -1.54
C GLY A 33 -10.37 -3.39 -2.79
N GLY A 34 -10.24 -2.67 -3.90
CA GLY A 34 -11.03 -2.87 -5.11
C GLY A 34 -10.16 -3.29 -6.30
N THR A 35 -10.81 -3.78 -7.35
CA THR A 35 -10.18 -4.10 -8.63
C THR A 35 -10.55 -3.04 -9.67
N PRO A 36 -9.64 -2.72 -10.63
CA PRO A 36 -9.98 -1.85 -11.75
C PRO A 36 -11.20 -2.36 -12.54
N THR A 37 -11.96 -1.44 -13.11
CA THR A 37 -13.07 -1.72 -14.02
C THR A 37 -12.60 -1.77 -15.46
N GLN A 38 -13.43 -2.29 -16.36
CA GLN A 38 -13.14 -2.26 -17.81
C GLN A 38 -12.95 -0.83 -18.34
N ALA A 39 -13.64 0.16 -17.77
CA ALA A 39 -13.45 1.56 -18.12
C ALA A 39 -12.07 2.09 -17.67
N ASP A 40 -11.60 1.66 -16.50
CA ASP A 40 -10.25 2.00 -16.03
C ASP A 40 -9.18 1.39 -16.97
N GLU A 41 -9.35 0.13 -17.40
CA GLU A 41 -8.44 -0.53 -18.34
C GLU A 41 -8.33 0.19 -19.69
N GLN A 42 -9.42 0.79 -20.19
CA GLN A 42 -9.40 1.62 -21.39
C GLN A 42 -8.53 2.88 -21.20
N VAL A 43 -8.53 3.47 -20.00
CA VAL A 43 -7.64 4.59 -19.65
C VAL A 43 -6.19 4.10 -19.55
N PHE A 44 -5.96 2.92 -18.97
CA PHE A 44 -4.61 2.35 -18.84
C PHE A 44 -3.99 2.08 -20.22
N ALA A 45 -4.77 1.59 -21.19
CA ALA A 45 -4.32 1.37 -22.56
C ALA A 45 -3.79 2.67 -23.23
N GLN A 46 -4.30 3.85 -22.83
CA GLN A 46 -3.83 5.14 -23.34
C GLN A 46 -2.49 5.58 -22.75
N SER A 47 -2.00 4.92 -21.69
CA SER A 47 -0.71 5.24 -21.06
C SER A 47 0.51 4.83 -21.90
N GLY A 48 0.35 3.93 -22.88
CA GLY A 48 1.45 3.34 -23.63
C GLY A 48 2.31 2.36 -22.81
N HIS A 49 1.91 2.05 -21.57
CA HIS A 49 2.61 1.14 -20.67
C HIS A 49 1.77 -0.05 -20.22
N TYR A 50 0.55 -0.20 -20.73
CA TYR A 50 -0.38 -1.27 -20.35
C TYR A 50 -0.65 -2.21 -21.53
N HIS A 51 -0.26 -3.48 -21.39
CA HIS A 51 -0.36 -4.51 -22.42
C HIS A 51 -0.82 -5.83 -21.79
N ASP A 52 -1.74 -6.53 -22.45
CA ASP A 52 -2.22 -7.86 -22.04
C ASP A 52 -2.64 -7.96 -20.56
N GLY A 53 -3.29 -6.90 -20.05
CA GLY A 53 -3.79 -6.86 -18.67
C GLY A 53 -2.76 -6.41 -17.62
N GLN A 54 -1.54 -6.06 -18.01
CA GLN A 54 -0.44 -5.72 -17.09
C GLN A 54 0.32 -4.47 -17.50
N PHE A 55 0.89 -3.77 -16.52
CA PHE A 55 1.84 -2.69 -16.80
C PHE A 55 3.22 -3.26 -17.12
N VAL A 56 3.84 -2.77 -18.18
CA VAL A 56 5.15 -3.23 -18.70
C VAL A 56 6.17 -2.11 -18.58
N ASN A 57 7.28 -2.39 -17.90
CA ASN A 57 8.39 -1.44 -17.79
C ASN A 57 9.07 -1.23 -19.15
N GLY A 58 9.18 0.02 -19.59
CA GLY A 58 9.90 0.37 -20.83
C GLY A 58 11.41 0.21 -20.75
N GLN A 59 11.97 0.04 -19.54
CA GLN A 59 13.39 -0.26 -19.32
C GLN A 59 13.54 -1.71 -18.84
N PRO A 60 14.47 -2.50 -19.42
CA PRO A 60 14.75 -3.85 -18.94
C PRO A 60 15.08 -3.83 -17.46
N THR A 61 14.20 -4.40 -16.64
CA THR A 61 14.44 -4.51 -15.21
C THR A 61 14.86 -5.94 -14.91
N GLN A 62 16.10 -6.12 -14.46
CA GLN A 62 16.52 -7.42 -13.95
C GLN A 62 15.85 -7.64 -12.59
N LEU A 63 14.89 -8.56 -12.53
CA LEU A 63 14.38 -9.05 -11.26
C LEU A 63 15.51 -9.84 -10.59
N MET A 64 16.10 -9.27 -9.54
CA MET A 64 17.10 -9.98 -8.74
C MET A 64 16.42 -11.03 -7.86
N THR A 65 16.06 -12.16 -8.46
CA THR A 65 16.01 -13.43 -7.74
C THR A 65 17.02 -14.34 -8.42
N GLY A 66 18.29 -14.29 -8.00
CA GLY A 66 19.36 -15.14 -8.53
C GLY A 66 19.18 -16.64 -8.22
N GLY A 67 17.95 -17.09 -7.95
CA GLY A 67 17.58 -18.45 -7.58
C GLY A 67 16.20 -18.84 -8.11
N THR A 68 15.86 -20.13 -8.02
CA THR A 68 14.57 -20.65 -8.45
C THR A 68 13.44 -20.16 -7.53
N GLN A 69 12.20 -20.09 -8.03
CA GLN A 69 11.02 -19.74 -7.21
C GLN A 69 10.90 -20.65 -5.97
N LEU A 70 11.23 -21.94 -6.12
CA LEU A 70 11.28 -22.89 -5.00
C LEU A 70 12.39 -22.55 -3.99
N GLY A 71 13.57 -22.13 -4.48
CA GLY A 71 14.66 -21.64 -3.63
C GLY A 71 14.27 -20.39 -2.84
N ALA A 72 13.62 -19.43 -3.49
CA ALA A 72 13.10 -18.22 -2.84
C ALA A 72 12.02 -18.55 -1.80
N MET A 73 11.08 -19.45 -2.12
CA MET A 73 10.05 -19.89 -1.18
C MET A 73 10.64 -20.65 0.02
N ARG A 74 11.63 -21.53 -0.22
CA ARG A 74 12.37 -22.21 0.85
C ARG A 74 13.14 -21.21 1.71
N GLN A 75 13.73 -20.19 1.11
CA GLN A 75 14.43 -19.14 1.85
C GLN A 75 13.45 -18.34 2.71
N LEU A 76 12.30 -17.94 2.16
CA LEU A 76 11.25 -17.23 2.91
C LEU A 76 10.73 -18.05 4.10
N LEU A 77 10.50 -19.34 3.91
CA LEU A 77 9.92 -20.22 4.95
C LEU A 77 10.92 -20.66 6.01
N PHE A 78 12.19 -20.88 5.63
CA PHE A 78 13.17 -21.56 6.48
C PHE A 78 14.42 -20.74 6.81
N HIS A 79 14.72 -19.64 6.11
CA HIS A 79 15.82 -18.75 6.48
C HIS A 79 15.32 -17.58 7.33
N ARG A 80 15.68 -17.62 8.62
CA ARG A 80 15.53 -16.48 9.52
C ARG A 80 16.87 -15.78 9.64
N SER A 81 16.92 -14.50 9.28
CA SER A 81 18.15 -13.72 9.46
C SER A 81 18.35 -13.46 10.96
N PRO A 82 19.53 -13.67 11.53
CA PRO A 82 19.73 -13.67 12.99
C PRO A 82 19.61 -12.28 13.65
N GLN A 83 19.46 -11.19 12.88
CA GLN A 83 19.41 -9.82 13.39
C GLN A 83 18.24 -8.98 12.84
N VAL A 84 17.10 -9.60 12.52
CA VAL A 84 15.95 -8.81 11.99
C VAL A 84 15.30 -7.93 13.05
N ASN A 85 15.38 -8.29 14.33
CA ASN A 85 14.66 -7.59 15.40
C ASN A 85 15.63 -6.80 16.28
N PRO A 86 15.43 -5.48 16.45
CA PRO A 86 16.19 -4.73 17.45
C PRO A 86 15.84 -5.23 18.87
N PRO A 87 16.78 -5.13 19.83
CA PRO A 87 16.59 -5.62 21.20
C PRO A 87 15.53 -4.84 22.00
N GLY A 88 15.08 -3.69 21.49
CA GLY A 88 14.03 -2.87 22.07
C GLY A 88 13.56 -1.80 21.08
N PRO A 89 12.62 -0.93 21.48
CA PRO A 89 12.15 0.18 20.66
C PRO A 89 13.30 1.10 20.24
N LEU A 90 13.28 1.53 18.98
CA LEU A 90 14.24 2.51 18.48
C LEU A 90 13.91 3.90 19.03
N PRO A 91 14.92 4.77 19.26
CA PRO A 91 14.70 6.15 19.68
C PRO A 91 13.72 6.87 18.74
N MET A 92 12.71 7.51 19.33
CA MET A 92 11.64 8.16 18.59
C MET A 92 11.20 9.41 19.34
N HIS A 93 10.99 10.50 18.60
CA HIS A 93 10.38 11.71 19.13
C HIS A 93 8.88 11.65 18.88
N SER A 94 8.09 11.83 19.94
CA SER A 94 6.65 12.03 19.79
C SER A 94 6.38 13.39 19.18
N LEU A 95 5.38 13.45 18.32
CA LEU A 95 4.94 14.65 17.64
C LEU A 95 3.52 15.00 18.08
N ASP A 96 3.28 16.29 18.27
CA ASP A 96 1.95 16.82 18.50
C ASP A 96 1.43 17.50 17.24
N SER A 97 0.13 17.39 17.01
CA SER A 97 -0.60 18.10 15.96
C SER A 97 -0.24 19.59 15.89
N LEU A 98 -0.09 20.26 17.05
CA LEU A 98 0.30 21.66 17.14
C LEU A 98 1.68 21.95 16.53
N THR A 99 2.64 21.04 16.68
CA THR A 99 3.97 21.18 16.07
C THR A 99 3.94 21.10 14.54
N LEU A 100 2.94 20.41 13.97
CA LEU A 100 2.74 20.32 12.51
C LEU A 100 1.87 21.46 11.94
N THR A 101 1.25 22.29 12.79
CA THR A 101 0.30 23.32 12.33
C THR A 101 0.94 24.62 11.85
N ARG A 102 2.24 24.85 12.10
CA ARG A 102 2.93 26.10 11.76
C ARG A 102 4.10 25.84 10.79
N PRO A 103 3.83 25.69 9.48
CA PRO A 103 4.90 25.63 8.50
C PRO A 103 5.67 26.96 8.53
N THR A 104 6.99 26.89 8.66
CA THR A 104 7.84 28.10 8.66
C THR A 104 7.85 28.68 7.23
N PRO A 105 7.35 29.92 7.02
CA PRO A 105 7.33 30.52 5.69
C PRO A 105 8.73 30.56 5.07
N GLY A 106 8.85 30.14 3.81
CA GLY A 106 10.12 30.15 3.08
C GLY A 106 11.05 28.96 3.34
N LEU A 107 10.70 28.03 4.23
CA LEU A 107 11.47 26.81 4.47
C LEU A 107 10.71 25.56 4.01
N ALA A 108 11.47 24.59 3.48
CA ALA A 108 11.01 23.23 3.28
C ALA A 108 11.33 22.42 4.55
N GLN A 109 10.33 21.74 5.10
CA GLN A 109 10.50 20.84 6.25
C GLN A 109 10.05 19.43 5.86
N VAL A 110 10.79 18.43 6.32
CA VAL A 110 10.44 17.03 6.14
C VAL A 110 10.42 16.37 7.50
N THR A 111 9.28 15.75 7.82
CA THR A 111 9.11 14.97 9.03
C THR A 111 8.93 13.50 8.64
N TRP A 112 9.84 12.65 9.12
CA TRP A 112 9.79 11.22 8.87
C TRP A 112 9.06 10.49 10.00
N PHE A 113 8.03 9.70 9.67
CA PHE A 113 7.24 8.94 10.64
C PHE A 113 7.66 7.47 10.77
N GLY A 114 8.72 7.07 10.05
CA GLY A 114 9.22 5.70 10.00
C GLY A 114 8.69 4.90 8.82
N HIS A 115 9.52 4.01 8.29
CA HIS A 115 9.33 3.30 7.02
C HIS A 115 9.25 4.30 5.84
N SER A 116 8.24 4.22 4.98
CA SER A 116 8.04 5.12 3.84
C SER A 116 7.25 6.40 4.18
N ALA A 117 6.63 6.47 5.36
CA ALA A 117 5.74 7.55 5.75
C ALA A 117 6.50 8.85 6.07
N SER A 118 6.26 9.90 5.29
CA SER A 118 6.88 11.22 5.49
C SER A 118 5.92 12.37 5.19
N LEU A 119 5.92 13.41 6.01
CA LEU A 119 5.23 14.67 5.75
C LEU A 119 6.22 15.71 5.24
N VAL A 120 5.93 16.28 4.07
CA VAL A 120 6.69 17.37 3.46
C VAL A 120 5.87 18.65 3.57
N GLU A 121 6.43 19.64 4.24
CA GLU A 121 5.88 20.99 4.33
C GLU A 121 6.70 21.92 3.45
N LEU A 122 6.08 22.47 2.41
CA LEU A 122 6.75 23.35 1.46
C LEU A 122 5.79 24.46 1.02
N ALA A 123 6.26 25.71 1.02
CA ALA A 123 5.48 26.87 0.58
C ALA A 123 4.08 26.96 1.25
N GLY A 124 4.02 26.66 2.55
CA GLY A 124 2.78 26.74 3.35
C GLY A 124 1.79 25.61 3.12
N ARG A 125 2.23 24.52 2.47
CA ARG A 125 1.37 23.41 2.08
C ARG A 125 1.93 22.06 2.57
N ARG A 126 1.06 21.07 2.72
CA ARG A 126 1.37 19.74 3.29
C ARG A 126 1.19 18.62 2.28
N VAL A 127 2.27 17.89 1.99
CA VAL A 127 2.26 16.69 1.16
C VAL A 127 2.67 15.49 2.00
N LEU A 128 1.80 14.49 2.08
CA LEU A 128 2.05 13.27 2.83
C LEU A 128 2.38 12.12 1.89
N LEU A 129 3.53 11.46 2.09
CA LEU A 129 4.02 10.37 1.26
C LEU A 129 3.78 9.04 1.97
N ASP A 130 3.23 8.05 1.25
CA ASP A 130 3.07 6.65 1.67
C ASP A 130 2.68 6.50 3.16
N PRO A 131 1.47 6.97 3.55
CA PRO A 131 1.10 7.23 4.94
C PRO A 131 0.80 5.95 5.71
N VAL A 132 1.82 5.15 6.00
CA VAL A 132 1.68 3.97 6.85
C VAL A 132 1.85 4.38 8.30
N LEU A 133 0.75 4.56 9.04
CA LEU A 133 0.78 4.88 10.47
C LEU A 133 0.21 3.75 11.34
N SER A 134 -0.21 2.64 10.74
CA SER A 134 -0.59 1.42 11.46
C SER A 134 0.61 0.69 12.04
N ILE A 135 0.38 0.06 13.20
CA ILE A 135 1.33 -0.86 13.84
C ILE A 135 1.42 -2.20 13.10
N LYS A 136 0.31 -2.65 12.51
CA LYS A 136 0.22 -3.91 11.73
C LYS A 136 -0.03 -3.57 10.26
N MET A 137 0.79 -4.10 9.36
CA MET A 137 0.75 -3.83 7.93
C MET A 137 0.10 -5.03 7.21
N GLY A 138 -1.21 -4.94 6.94
CA GLY A 138 -1.91 -5.88 6.06
C GLY A 138 -3.06 -6.68 6.69
N PRO A 139 -3.77 -7.47 5.84
CA PRO A 139 -5.13 -7.95 6.10
C PRO A 139 -5.22 -9.16 7.03
N ILE A 140 -4.15 -9.94 7.15
CA ILE A 140 -4.16 -11.23 7.84
C ILE A 140 -3.53 -11.10 9.22
N ARG A 141 -4.37 -11.18 10.26
CA ARG A 141 -3.91 -11.17 11.66
C ARG A 141 -2.97 -12.35 11.93
N GLY A 142 -1.83 -12.07 12.58
CA GLY A 142 -0.83 -13.09 12.96
C GLY A 142 0.20 -13.41 11.87
N VAL A 143 -0.04 -12.99 10.63
CA VAL A 143 0.91 -13.12 9.51
C VAL A 143 1.44 -11.75 9.07
N ALA A 144 0.59 -10.72 9.14
CA ALA A 144 0.95 -9.35 8.78
C ALA A 144 2.20 -8.87 9.54
N PRO A 145 3.17 -8.24 8.84
CA PRO A 145 4.30 -7.56 9.47
C PRO A 145 3.84 -6.56 10.54
N VAL A 146 4.66 -6.43 11.59
CA VAL A 146 4.42 -5.52 12.71
C VAL A 146 5.61 -4.58 12.83
N ARG A 147 5.35 -3.29 13.06
CA ARG A 147 6.40 -2.30 13.34
C ARG A 147 7.21 -2.72 14.57
N TYR A 148 8.52 -2.48 14.55
CA TYR A 148 9.38 -2.70 15.72
C TYR A 148 8.98 -1.80 16.88
N ASN A 149 8.70 -0.52 16.59
CA ASN A 149 8.19 0.40 17.59
C ASN A 149 6.69 0.13 17.79
N PRO A 150 6.23 -0.12 19.03
CA PRO A 150 4.82 -0.37 19.33
C PRO A 150 3.97 0.90 19.26
N GLN A 151 4.60 2.05 19.03
CA GLN A 151 3.99 3.37 18.92
C GLN A 151 4.51 4.06 17.66
N VAL A 152 3.69 4.93 17.10
CA VAL A 152 4.07 5.83 16.00
C VAL A 152 4.34 7.24 16.52
N PRO A 153 5.16 8.05 15.83
CA PRO A 153 5.45 9.42 16.24
C PRO A 153 4.19 10.28 16.38
N ILE A 154 3.19 10.03 15.53
CA ILE A 154 1.87 10.67 15.54
C ILE A 154 0.81 9.67 15.05
N THR A 155 -0.40 9.74 15.60
CA THR A 155 -1.53 8.94 15.11
C THR A 155 -2.20 9.62 13.92
N ALA A 156 -2.85 8.86 13.04
CA ALA A 156 -3.51 9.39 11.86
C ALA A 156 -4.60 10.44 12.21
N GLU A 157 -5.28 10.27 13.35
CA GLU A 157 -6.32 11.20 13.84
C GLU A 157 -5.75 12.58 14.17
N LYS A 158 -4.48 12.63 14.60
CA LYS A 158 -3.79 13.86 15.00
C LYS A 158 -3.16 14.60 13.82
N LEU A 159 -3.18 14.03 12.60
CA LEU A 159 -2.70 14.74 11.43
C LEU A 159 -3.58 15.98 11.14
N PRO A 160 -2.96 17.12 10.78
CA PRO A 160 -3.68 18.31 10.32
C PRO A 160 -4.28 18.07 8.93
N PHE A 161 -4.94 19.08 8.37
CA PHE A 161 -5.33 19.06 6.96
C PHE A 161 -4.09 18.87 6.06
N ILE A 162 -4.21 17.95 5.11
CA ILE A 162 -3.16 17.59 4.14
C ILE A 162 -3.61 18.03 2.75
N ASP A 163 -2.80 18.80 2.04
CA ASP A 163 -3.15 19.27 0.70
C ASP A 163 -3.15 18.13 -0.31
N ALA A 164 -2.16 17.24 -0.25
CA ALA A 164 -2.05 16.08 -1.11
C ALA A 164 -1.42 14.87 -0.40
N VAL A 165 -1.92 13.68 -0.69
CA VAL A 165 -1.27 12.41 -0.33
C VAL A 165 -0.73 11.79 -1.60
N LEU A 166 0.53 11.36 -1.61
CA LEU A 166 1.15 10.64 -2.72
C LEU A 166 1.39 9.19 -2.31
N ILE A 167 0.85 8.28 -3.10
CA ILE A 167 1.08 6.84 -2.97
C ILE A 167 2.03 6.39 -4.07
N SER A 168 3.07 5.65 -3.69
CA SER A 168 4.04 5.13 -4.65
C SER A 168 3.57 3.83 -5.33
N HIS A 169 2.88 2.95 -4.60
CA HIS A 169 2.28 1.69 -5.07
C HIS A 169 1.36 1.10 -3.97
N ASP A 170 0.68 0.00 -4.28
CA ASP A 170 -0.40 -0.61 -3.50
C ASP A 170 0.02 -1.64 -2.44
N HIS A 171 1.32 -1.85 -2.23
CA HIS A 171 1.79 -2.80 -1.23
C HIS A 171 1.51 -2.30 0.20
N TYR A 172 1.20 -3.20 1.15
CA TYR A 172 0.71 -2.85 2.49
C TYR A 172 1.68 -2.05 3.38
N ASP A 173 2.96 -2.02 3.02
CA ASP A 173 3.97 -1.18 3.67
C ASP A 173 4.12 0.20 3.00
N HIS A 174 3.27 0.54 2.03
CA HIS A 174 3.12 1.89 1.47
C HIS A 174 1.66 2.36 1.45
N LEU A 175 0.72 1.44 1.29
CA LEU A 175 -0.72 1.68 1.26
C LEU A 175 -1.40 1.09 2.49
N ASP A 176 -1.71 1.95 3.46
CA ASP A 176 -2.31 1.57 4.74
C ASP A 176 -3.81 1.93 4.79
N TYR A 177 -4.66 0.91 4.65
CA TYR A 177 -6.12 1.07 4.72
C TYR A 177 -6.61 1.85 5.95
N GLN A 178 -6.08 1.55 7.15
CA GLN A 178 -6.56 2.20 8.37
C GLN A 178 -6.20 3.68 8.38
N THR A 179 -4.98 4.01 7.97
CA THR A 179 -4.56 5.41 7.86
C THR A 179 -5.41 6.15 6.83
N ILE A 180 -5.64 5.57 5.64
CA ILE A 180 -6.50 6.19 4.62
C ILE A 180 -7.94 6.39 5.13
N GLN A 181 -8.55 5.40 5.79
CA GLN A 181 -9.87 5.56 6.38
C GLN A 181 -9.94 6.72 7.38
N THR A 182 -8.91 6.88 8.22
CA THR A 182 -8.87 7.93 9.23
C THR A 182 -8.69 9.33 8.63
N ILE A 183 -7.94 9.46 7.53
CA ILE A 183 -7.57 10.78 6.98
C ILE A 183 -8.36 11.21 5.74
N LYS A 184 -9.20 10.35 5.14
CA LYS A 184 -9.86 10.63 3.85
C LYS A 184 -10.62 11.95 3.79
N ASP A 185 -11.20 12.38 4.91
CA ASP A 185 -11.97 13.64 5.01
C ASP A 185 -11.09 14.87 5.33
N LYS A 186 -9.79 14.67 5.60
CA LYS A 186 -8.79 15.71 5.88
C LYS A 186 -7.78 15.89 4.75
N VAL A 187 -7.96 15.20 3.64
CA VAL A 187 -7.05 15.21 2.49
C VAL A 187 -7.71 15.91 1.31
N GLY A 188 -7.01 16.88 0.73
CA GLY A 188 -7.47 17.59 -0.46
C GLY A 188 -7.49 16.73 -1.73
N VAL A 189 -6.44 15.93 -1.95
CA VAL A 189 -6.36 14.99 -3.09
C VAL A 189 -5.41 13.81 -2.77
N PHE A 190 -5.77 12.63 -3.22
CA PHE A 190 -4.92 11.44 -3.26
C PHE A 190 -4.37 11.26 -4.67
N CYS A 191 -3.06 11.37 -4.82
CA CYS A 191 -2.36 11.12 -6.07
C CYS A 191 -1.74 9.73 -6.03
N VAL A 192 -2.26 8.82 -6.85
CA VAL A 192 -1.97 7.40 -6.80
C VAL A 192 -1.57 6.88 -8.19
N PRO A 193 -0.86 5.74 -8.30
CA PRO A 193 -0.60 5.13 -9.60
C PRO A 193 -1.90 4.65 -10.27
N LEU A 194 -1.90 4.55 -11.60
CA LEU A 194 -3.01 3.93 -12.34
C LEU A 194 -3.36 2.54 -11.77
N GLY A 195 -4.65 2.29 -11.58
CA GLY A 195 -5.18 1.04 -11.00
C GLY A 195 -5.37 1.10 -9.50
N VAL A 196 -4.53 1.86 -8.78
CA VAL A 196 -4.58 1.96 -7.32
C VAL A 196 -5.82 2.75 -6.86
N GLY A 197 -6.37 3.60 -7.72
CA GLY A 197 -7.61 4.34 -7.44
C GLY A 197 -8.80 3.43 -7.12
N ALA A 198 -8.81 2.19 -7.61
CA ALA A 198 -9.85 1.20 -7.32
C ALA A 198 -9.96 0.88 -5.81
N HIS A 199 -8.83 0.79 -5.10
CA HIS A 199 -8.83 0.60 -3.64
C HIS A 199 -9.46 1.80 -2.94
N PHE A 200 -9.08 3.02 -3.33
CA PHE A 200 -9.59 4.27 -2.74
C PHE A 200 -11.10 4.41 -2.93
N ARG A 201 -11.62 4.12 -4.13
CA ARG A 201 -13.06 4.10 -4.41
C ARG A 201 -13.79 3.07 -3.56
N ARG A 202 -13.27 1.84 -3.47
CA ARG A 202 -13.83 0.78 -2.60
C ARG A 202 -13.83 1.17 -1.12
N TRP A 203 -12.85 1.96 -0.71
CA TRP A 203 -12.70 2.51 0.64
C TRP A 203 -13.58 3.74 0.90
N GLY A 204 -14.37 4.17 -0.08
CA GLY A 204 -15.32 5.27 0.05
C GLY A 204 -14.66 6.65 -0.02
N VAL A 205 -13.48 6.77 -0.64
CA VAL A 205 -12.92 8.07 -1.02
C VAL A 205 -13.68 8.56 -2.25
N ALA A 206 -14.17 9.80 -2.22
CA ALA A 206 -14.87 10.39 -3.34
C ALA A 206 -13.96 10.47 -4.57
N ASP A 207 -14.48 10.13 -5.75
CA ASP A 207 -13.68 10.12 -6.99
C ASP A 207 -13.09 11.50 -7.32
N SER A 208 -13.77 12.58 -6.93
CA SER A 208 -13.27 13.96 -7.02
C SER A 208 -11.97 14.22 -6.23
N HIS A 209 -11.66 13.38 -5.24
CA HIS A 209 -10.44 13.46 -4.43
C HIS A 209 -9.36 12.47 -4.90
N ILE A 210 -9.61 11.68 -5.94
CA ILE A 210 -8.66 10.69 -6.44
C ILE A 210 -8.07 11.20 -7.75
N ARG A 211 -6.75 11.17 -7.86
CA ARG A 211 -6.01 11.46 -9.08
C ARG A 211 -5.07 10.31 -9.38
N GLU A 212 -5.43 9.52 -10.39
CA GLU A 212 -4.51 8.50 -10.91
C GLU A 212 -3.47 9.14 -11.85
N VAL A 213 -2.21 8.71 -11.71
CA VAL A 213 -1.06 9.29 -12.40
C VAL A 213 -0.27 8.19 -13.10
N SER A 214 0.12 8.43 -14.35
CA SER A 214 0.91 7.51 -15.16
C SER A 214 2.40 7.85 -15.16
N TRP A 215 3.22 6.91 -15.63
CA TRP A 215 4.66 7.12 -15.77
C TRP A 215 4.99 8.16 -16.84
N GLY A 216 6.00 8.98 -16.56
CA GLY A 216 6.45 10.01 -17.50
C GLY A 216 5.46 11.17 -17.74
N ILE A 217 4.23 11.08 -17.21
CA ILE A 217 3.22 12.13 -17.31
C ILE A 217 3.24 12.98 -16.05
N ARG A 218 3.52 14.27 -16.24
CA ARG A 218 3.42 15.27 -15.19
C ARG A 218 1.95 15.64 -14.98
N SER A 219 1.38 15.24 -13.85
CA SER A 219 -0.01 15.52 -13.49
C SER A 219 -0.08 16.61 -12.42
N SER A 220 -1.02 17.56 -12.58
CA SER A 220 -1.26 18.56 -11.54
C SER A 220 -2.13 17.97 -10.43
N CYS A 221 -1.63 18.02 -9.20
CA CYS A 221 -2.32 17.66 -7.97
C CYS A 221 -2.44 18.92 -7.10
N ARG A 222 -3.52 19.69 -7.25
CA ARG A 222 -3.81 20.88 -6.42
C ARG A 222 -2.67 21.92 -6.37
N GLY A 223 -1.98 22.12 -7.50
CA GLY A 223 -0.84 23.04 -7.63
C GLY A 223 0.53 22.37 -7.52
N TYR A 224 0.60 21.10 -7.13
CA TYR A 224 1.80 20.27 -7.25
C TYR A 224 1.86 19.57 -8.58
N TYR A 225 3.08 19.23 -9.01
CA TYR A 225 3.27 18.31 -10.12
C TYR A 225 3.77 16.97 -9.59
N SER A 226 3.05 15.90 -9.86
CA SER A 226 3.48 14.53 -9.62
C SER A 226 3.73 13.83 -10.95
N SER A 227 4.72 12.94 -10.98
CA SER A 227 4.93 11.99 -12.05
C SER A 227 5.31 10.66 -11.42
N ALA A 228 4.72 9.57 -11.88
CA ALA A 228 5.13 8.25 -11.45
C ALA A 228 6.35 7.79 -12.29
N SER A 229 7.12 6.84 -11.76
CA SER A 229 8.24 6.21 -12.47
C SER A 229 8.12 4.68 -12.37
N PRO A 230 8.57 3.93 -13.38
CA PRO A 230 8.55 2.47 -13.35
C PRO A 230 9.26 1.90 -12.11
N ARG A 231 8.65 0.90 -11.47
CA ARG A 231 9.28 0.03 -10.46
C ARG A 231 9.28 -1.39 -11.03
N GLY A 232 10.29 -2.20 -10.73
CA GLY A 232 10.38 -3.58 -11.22
C GLY A 232 9.06 -4.33 -11.06
N THR A 233 8.44 -4.73 -12.17
CA THR A 233 7.15 -5.42 -12.17
C THR A 233 7.36 -6.87 -11.76
N MET A 234 6.81 -7.28 -10.61
CA MET A 234 6.48 -8.69 -10.42
C MET A 234 5.26 -8.98 -11.30
N PRO A 235 5.23 -10.09 -12.06
CA PRO A 235 4.02 -10.47 -12.77
C PRO A 235 2.88 -10.60 -11.77
N VAL A 236 1.79 -9.88 -12.00
CA VAL A 236 0.52 -10.15 -11.32
C VAL A 236 -0.03 -11.40 -11.99
N GLY A 237 0.35 -12.57 -11.46
CA GLY A 237 0.08 -13.85 -12.10
C GLY A 237 -0.70 -14.79 -11.20
N GLY A 238 -1.89 -15.17 -11.67
CA GLY A 238 -2.51 -16.50 -11.48
C GLY A 238 -3.40 -16.68 -10.27
#